data_AF-A0A1E3AMF8-F1
#
_entry.id   AF-A0A1E3AMF8-F1
#
_cell.length_a   1.000
_cell.length_b   1.000
_cell.length_c   1.000
_cell.angle_alpha   90.00
_cell.angle_beta   90.00
_cell.angle_gamma   90.00
#
_symmetry.space_group_name_H-M   'P 1'
#
loop_
_entity.id
_entity.type
_entity.pdbx_description
1 polymer ?
#
loop_
_entity_poly.entity_id
_entity_poly.type
_entity_poly.pdbx_seq_one_letter_code
_entity_poly.pdbx_strand_id
1 'polypeptide(L)'
;MKKAIVLSLALTLALGMTGCAKTENAPAAESSVETVSEASSEAAEETTTEAAEETSTAAAEEASKSEGVLNYEEYMAAELDSEVVVETYVQAKQSWWEDKATVYTQDQDGAYFVYNMACSEEDYEKLVPGTKIKVTGYKSEWSGEVEITDATFEIVEGDTYLAPVKDVTAMLGTDELIDYQNQYVAFKGMTVEAAGQDESGNDVAYLYNWDGSGTDGDDLYFSVSLNGETYSFVVESYLCDNTTDVYAAVKNLQIGDVIDMEGYLYWYEGVNPHIISVTAAK
;
A
#
# COMPACT_ATOMS: atom_id res chain seq x y z
N MET A 1 6.82 5.22 -38.62
CA MET A 1 6.32 4.09 -39.45
C MET A 1 5.88 2.97 -38.52
N LYS A 2 4.65 2.45 -38.65
CA LYS A 2 4.16 1.40 -37.73
C LYS A 2 4.82 0.05 -38.06
N LYS A 3 5.26 -0.68 -37.03
CA LYS A 3 5.57 -2.11 -37.08
C LYS A 3 4.74 -2.81 -36.02
N ALA A 4 3.73 -3.57 -36.43
CA ALA A 4 3.00 -4.45 -35.52
C ALA A 4 3.81 -5.74 -35.34
N ILE A 5 3.96 -6.19 -34.10
CA ILE A 5 4.44 -7.55 -33.78
C ILE A 5 3.20 -8.38 -33.47
N VAL A 6 3.05 -9.51 -34.15
CA VAL A 6 1.91 -10.43 -34.00
C VAL A 6 2.38 -11.60 -33.14
N LEU A 7 1.89 -11.68 -31.90
CA LEU A 7 2.14 -12.82 -31.02
C LEU A 7 1.03 -13.86 -31.23
N SER A 8 1.39 -14.99 -31.86
CA SER A 8 0.43 -16.05 -32.20
C SER A 8 0.26 -17.06 -31.06
N LEU A 9 -0.81 -16.93 -30.28
CA LEU A 9 -1.15 -17.85 -29.20
C LEU A 9 -1.66 -19.20 -29.75
N ALA A 10 -1.02 -20.31 -29.37
CA ALA A 10 -1.37 -21.65 -29.81
C ALA A 10 -2.26 -22.37 -28.78
N LEU A 11 -3.55 -22.50 -29.05
CA LEU A 11 -4.52 -23.14 -28.16
C LEU A 11 -4.63 -24.65 -28.43
N THR A 12 -4.00 -25.48 -27.59
CA THR A 12 -4.12 -26.95 -27.67
C THR A 12 -5.35 -27.47 -26.91
N LEU A 13 -6.41 -27.79 -27.66
CA LEU A 13 -7.63 -28.41 -27.15
C LEU A 13 -7.43 -29.92 -26.92
N ALA A 14 -7.76 -30.42 -25.72
CA ALA A 14 -7.75 -31.85 -25.39
C ALA A 14 -9.14 -32.31 -24.93
N LEU A 15 -9.78 -33.23 -25.67
CA LEU A 15 -11.00 -33.92 -25.22
C LEU A 15 -10.65 -35.27 -24.60
N GLY A 16 -11.24 -35.56 -23.44
CA GLY A 16 -11.38 -36.91 -22.88
C GLY A 16 -12.85 -37.18 -22.56
N MET A 17 -13.43 -38.25 -23.09
CA MET A 17 -14.87 -38.53 -22.99
C MET A 17 -15.21 -39.78 -22.17
N THR A 18 -16.38 -39.71 -21.53
CA THR A 18 -17.28 -40.82 -21.12
C THR A 18 -16.82 -41.85 -20.07
N GLY A 19 -17.66 -42.00 -19.04
CA GLY A 19 -17.59 -43.07 -18.04
C GLY A 19 -18.88 -43.19 -17.23
N CYS A 20 -20.04 -43.36 -17.87
CA CYS A 20 -21.33 -43.44 -17.18
C CYS A 20 -21.59 -44.82 -16.57
N ALA A 21 -21.95 -44.87 -15.28
CA ALA A 21 -22.61 -46.02 -14.66
C ALA A 21 -23.66 -45.54 -13.65
N LYS A 22 -24.91 -45.99 -13.79
CA LYS A 22 -26.03 -45.71 -12.88
C LYS A 22 -26.56 -47.03 -12.32
N THR A 23 -26.58 -47.16 -10.99
CA THR A 23 -27.39 -48.17 -10.28
C THR A 23 -27.91 -47.58 -8.97
N GLU A 24 -29.16 -47.85 -8.64
CA GLU A 24 -29.82 -47.47 -7.39
C GLU A 24 -29.73 -48.64 -6.39
N ASN A 25 -29.53 -48.35 -5.09
CA ASN A 25 -30.36 -48.99 -4.05
C ASN A 25 -30.22 -48.31 -2.68
N ALA A 26 -31.34 -48.22 -1.95
CA ALA A 26 -31.37 -48.23 -0.49
C ALA A 26 -31.64 -49.68 -0.01
N PRO A 27 -31.49 -50.00 1.28
CA PRO A 27 -32.64 -49.86 2.19
C PRO A 27 -32.27 -49.37 3.60
N ALA A 28 -33.28 -49.19 4.46
CA ALA A 28 -33.15 -48.68 5.83
C ALA A 28 -33.45 -49.73 6.91
N ALA A 29 -32.93 -49.50 8.11
CA ALA A 29 -33.41 -49.95 9.43
C ALA A 29 -32.72 -49.05 10.48
N GLU A 30 -33.40 -48.13 11.19
CA GLU A 30 -34.38 -48.30 12.28
C GLU A 30 -33.80 -48.75 13.64
N SER A 31 -33.50 -47.75 14.48
CA SER A 31 -33.75 -47.68 15.95
C SER A 31 -33.49 -46.21 16.36
N SER A 32 -34.31 -45.40 17.06
CA SER A 32 -35.34 -45.62 18.11
C SER A 32 -34.72 -46.10 19.44
N VAL A 33 -34.99 -45.58 20.65
CA VAL A 33 -35.79 -44.45 21.24
C VAL A 33 -34.93 -43.91 22.45
N GLU A 34 -35.12 -42.82 23.22
CA GLU A 34 -36.18 -41.81 23.51
C GLU A 34 -35.50 -40.55 24.13
N THR A 35 -35.70 -39.33 23.62
CA THR A 35 -36.67 -38.27 24.03
C THR A 35 -36.80 -37.93 25.53
N VAL A 36 -36.28 -36.76 25.97
CA VAL A 36 -36.85 -35.79 26.96
C VAL A 36 -36.19 -34.43 26.60
N SER A 37 -36.86 -33.32 26.22
CA SER A 37 -37.66 -32.37 27.03
C SER A 37 -36.89 -31.72 28.20
N GLU A 38 -37.04 -30.43 28.54
CA GLU A 38 -37.69 -29.28 27.87
C GLU A 38 -37.24 -27.97 28.55
N ALA A 39 -37.76 -26.81 28.09
CA ALA A 39 -37.82 -25.52 28.80
C ALA A 39 -36.48 -24.76 29.08
N SER A 40 -36.48 -23.42 29.19
CA SER A 40 -37.38 -22.39 28.62
C SER A 40 -36.70 -21.00 28.77
N SER A 41 -37.13 -20.04 27.93
CA SER A 41 -37.26 -18.60 28.22
C SER A 41 -36.34 -17.95 29.26
N GLU A 42 -35.57 -16.95 28.83
CA GLU A 42 -35.97 -15.55 29.09
C GLU A 42 -35.33 -14.57 28.09
N ALA A 43 -35.92 -13.38 27.97
CA ALA A 43 -35.45 -12.29 27.13
C ALA A 43 -35.05 -11.10 28.01
N ALA A 44 -34.03 -10.36 27.60
CA ALA A 44 -33.64 -9.10 28.22
C ALA A 44 -33.25 -8.09 27.13
N GLU A 45 -34.11 -7.09 26.93
CA GLU A 45 -33.68 -5.80 26.39
C GLU A 45 -33.06 -4.99 27.53
N GLU A 46 -31.92 -4.36 27.31
CA GLU A 46 -31.58 -3.10 27.99
C GLU A 46 -31.01 -2.11 26.96
N THR A 47 -31.20 -0.81 27.23
CA THR A 47 -30.99 0.28 26.27
C THR A 47 -30.07 1.34 26.86
N THR A 48 -28.82 1.38 26.40
CA THR A 48 -27.81 2.41 26.71
C THR A 48 -26.68 2.35 25.68
N THR A 49 -26.04 3.41 25.22
CA THR A 49 -26.34 4.87 25.19
C THR A 49 -25.48 5.45 24.05
N GLU A 50 -25.89 6.55 23.41
CA GLU A 50 -25.02 7.26 22.46
C GLU A 50 -23.70 7.71 23.10
N ALA A 51 -22.58 7.36 22.48
CA ALA A 51 -21.30 8.04 22.67
C ALA A 51 -20.98 8.78 21.37
N ALA A 52 -21.40 10.04 21.27
CA ALA A 52 -20.97 10.92 20.19
C ALA A 52 -19.52 11.33 20.48
N GLU A 53 -18.57 10.70 19.79
CA GLU A 53 -17.16 11.06 19.92
C GLU A 53 -16.92 12.38 19.19
N GLU A 54 -16.36 13.37 19.88
CA GLU A 54 -16.28 14.74 19.37
C GLU A 54 -15.31 14.80 18.18
N THR A 55 -15.85 15.02 16.97
CA THR A 55 -15.04 15.40 15.81
C THR A 55 -14.32 16.70 16.14
N SER A 56 -13.06 16.57 16.56
CA SER A 56 -12.16 17.69 16.82
C SER A 56 -11.76 18.31 15.50
N THR A 57 -12.68 19.11 14.93
CA THR A 57 -12.45 19.94 13.76
C THR A 57 -11.49 21.06 14.13
N ALA A 58 -10.22 20.70 14.30
CA ALA A 58 -9.11 21.62 14.11
C ALA A 58 -9.26 22.14 12.68
N ALA A 59 -9.78 23.36 12.56
CA ALA A 59 -9.81 24.04 11.28
C ALA A 59 -8.35 24.19 10.85
N ALA A 60 -7.97 23.50 9.77
CA ALA A 60 -6.75 23.84 9.07
C ALA A 60 -6.90 25.30 8.66
N GLU A 61 -6.02 26.18 9.18
CA GLU A 61 -5.77 27.42 8.47
C GLU A 61 -5.19 27.00 7.12
N GLU A 62 -5.91 27.30 6.03
CA GLU A 62 -5.37 27.16 4.67
C GLU A 62 -4.06 27.95 4.64
N ALA A 63 -2.94 27.23 4.63
CA ALA A 63 -1.61 27.81 4.59
C ALA A 63 -1.36 28.39 3.20
N SER A 64 -1.98 29.56 2.95
CA SER A 64 -2.10 30.24 1.66
C SER A 64 -0.82 30.09 0.83
N LYS A 65 -0.88 29.18 -0.15
CA LYS A 65 0.24 28.86 -1.04
C LYS A 65 0.76 30.14 -1.70
N SER A 66 2.06 30.25 -1.98
CA SER A 66 2.61 31.44 -2.62
C SER A 66 2.16 31.60 -4.09
N GLU A 67 2.32 32.80 -4.66
CA GLU A 67 1.87 33.08 -6.04
C GLU A 67 2.52 32.11 -7.05
N GLY A 68 1.68 31.52 -7.91
CA GLY A 68 2.10 30.52 -8.91
C GLY A 68 2.24 29.09 -8.39
N VAL A 69 1.91 28.81 -7.13
CA VAL A 69 1.86 27.46 -6.58
C VAL A 69 0.48 26.83 -6.80
N LEU A 70 0.46 25.59 -7.26
CA LEU A 70 -0.75 24.79 -7.44
C LEU A 70 -1.22 24.20 -6.09
N ASN A 71 -2.54 24.10 -5.91
CA ASN A 71 -3.11 23.18 -4.92
C ASN A 71 -3.14 21.72 -5.46
N TYR A 72 -3.52 20.74 -4.64
CA TYR A 72 -3.51 19.34 -5.04
C TYR A 72 -4.47 19.01 -6.21
N GLU A 73 -5.68 19.59 -6.25
CA GLU A 73 -6.61 19.40 -7.38
C GLU A 73 -6.02 20.01 -8.67
N GLU A 74 -5.39 21.18 -8.59
CA GLU A 74 -4.71 21.82 -9.72
C GLU A 74 -3.49 21.02 -10.21
N TYR A 75 -2.69 20.46 -9.30
CA TYR A 75 -1.60 19.55 -9.63
C TYR A 75 -2.10 18.27 -10.31
N MET A 76 -3.14 17.63 -9.76
CA MET A 76 -3.71 16.41 -10.34
C MET A 76 -4.40 16.67 -11.69
N ALA A 77 -4.97 17.87 -11.89
CA ALA A 77 -5.53 18.32 -13.17
C ALA A 77 -4.48 18.78 -14.21
N ALA A 78 -3.24 19.07 -13.81
CA ALA A 78 -2.18 19.50 -14.74
C ALA A 78 -1.83 18.41 -15.78
N GLU A 79 -1.47 18.83 -17.00
CA GLU A 79 -1.06 17.92 -18.08
C GLU A 79 0.26 17.21 -17.73
N LEU A 80 0.45 15.97 -18.19
CA LEU A 80 1.75 15.30 -18.13
C LEU A 80 2.78 16.06 -18.99
N ASP A 81 4.06 15.94 -18.64
CA ASP A 81 5.18 16.70 -19.23
C ASP A 81 5.08 18.24 -19.02
N SER A 82 4.20 18.73 -18.15
CA SER A 82 4.06 20.16 -17.82
C SER A 82 4.83 20.55 -16.54
N GLU A 83 5.32 21.79 -16.52
CA GLU A 83 6.02 22.37 -15.35
C GLU A 83 5.01 22.66 -14.23
N VAL A 84 5.29 22.15 -13.04
CA VAL A 84 4.45 22.26 -11.85
C VAL A 84 5.23 22.84 -10.67
N VAL A 85 4.54 23.62 -9.85
CA VAL A 85 5.09 24.22 -8.64
C VAL A 85 4.16 23.90 -7.48
N VAL A 86 4.66 23.23 -6.44
CA VAL A 86 3.88 22.81 -5.26
C VAL A 86 4.57 23.24 -3.97
N GLU A 87 3.79 23.57 -2.94
CA GLU A 87 4.29 23.71 -1.57
C GLU A 87 3.74 22.57 -0.73
N THR A 88 4.65 21.78 -0.17
CA THR A 88 4.39 20.47 0.45
C THR A 88 5.33 20.24 1.64
N TYR A 89 5.09 19.22 2.45
CA TYR A 89 5.89 18.89 3.62
C TYR A 89 6.48 17.49 3.48
N VAL A 90 7.78 17.33 3.74
CA VAL A 90 8.45 16.02 3.69
C VAL A 90 7.84 15.09 4.74
N GLN A 91 7.46 13.89 4.35
CA GLN A 91 6.96 12.84 5.24
C GLN A 91 8.02 11.77 5.47
N ALA A 92 8.67 11.29 4.40
CA ALA A 92 9.82 10.41 4.46
C ALA A 92 10.84 10.69 3.34
N LYS A 93 12.08 10.28 3.58
CA LYS A 93 13.13 10.26 2.57
C LYS A 93 13.31 8.83 2.07
N GLN A 94 13.15 8.61 0.77
CA GLN A 94 13.15 7.29 0.16
C GLN A 94 14.55 6.90 -0.35
N SER A 95 15.31 7.83 -0.93
CA SER A 95 16.72 7.58 -1.32
C SER A 95 17.51 8.87 -1.49
N TRP A 96 18.84 8.76 -1.48
CA TRP A 96 19.76 9.80 -1.96
C TRP A 96 21.00 9.19 -2.63
N TRP A 97 21.34 9.69 -3.82
CA TRP A 97 22.48 9.27 -4.63
C TRP A 97 22.80 10.34 -5.69
N GLU A 98 24.07 10.47 -6.11
CA GLU A 98 24.52 11.39 -7.18
C GLU A 98 23.91 12.82 -7.12
N ASP A 99 23.91 13.45 -5.95
CA ASP A 99 23.32 14.77 -5.67
C ASP A 99 21.81 14.88 -6.00
N LYS A 100 21.08 13.77 -5.84
CA LYS A 100 19.63 13.66 -5.99
C LYS A 100 18.97 13.01 -4.79
N ALA A 101 17.80 13.51 -4.41
CA ALA A 101 16.93 12.91 -3.40
C ALA A 101 15.61 12.46 -4.03
N THR A 102 15.09 11.34 -3.54
CA THR A 102 13.69 10.96 -3.74
C THR A 102 12.98 10.99 -2.39
N VAL A 103 11.84 11.67 -2.32
CA VAL A 103 11.12 11.93 -1.05
C VAL A 103 9.61 11.79 -1.22
N TYR A 104 8.95 11.22 -0.21
CA TYR A 104 7.50 11.29 -0.05
C TYR A 104 7.13 12.59 0.62
N THR A 105 6.18 13.32 0.04
CA THR A 105 5.72 14.61 0.56
C THR A 105 4.20 14.66 0.59
N GLN A 106 3.63 15.37 1.56
CA GLN A 106 2.18 15.48 1.72
C GLN A 106 1.82 16.83 2.35
N ASP A 107 0.67 17.38 1.96
CA ASP A 107 0.03 18.53 2.60
C ASP A 107 -1.37 18.14 3.14
N GLN A 108 -2.22 19.13 3.39
CA GLN A 108 -3.58 18.91 3.89
C GLN A 108 -4.54 18.33 2.84
N ASP A 109 -4.22 18.50 1.55
CA ASP A 109 -5.10 18.22 0.42
C ASP A 109 -4.71 16.92 -0.31
N GLY A 110 -3.41 16.62 -0.39
CA GLY A 110 -2.90 15.39 -1.00
C GLY A 110 -1.38 15.22 -0.92
N ALA A 111 -0.87 14.18 -1.61
CA ALA A 111 0.52 13.76 -1.55
C ALA A 111 1.20 13.72 -2.93
N TYR A 112 2.52 13.87 -2.91
CA TYR A 112 3.37 14.01 -4.10
C TYR A 112 4.65 13.19 -3.89
N PHE A 113 4.89 12.19 -4.75
CA PHE A 113 6.21 11.59 -4.90
C PHE A 113 7.11 12.55 -5.67
N VAL A 114 8.26 12.89 -5.09
CA VAL A 114 9.22 13.80 -5.69
C VAL A 114 10.46 12.98 -6.01
N TYR A 115 10.62 12.59 -7.28
CA TYR A 115 11.58 11.59 -7.73
C TYR A 115 12.86 12.23 -8.28
N ASN A 116 14.01 11.80 -7.74
CA ASN A 116 15.34 12.20 -8.21
C ASN A 116 15.58 13.72 -8.31
N MET A 117 14.93 14.49 -7.43
CA MET A 117 15.06 15.93 -7.28
C MET A 117 16.51 16.32 -6.94
N ALA A 118 17.04 17.36 -7.61
CA ALA A 118 18.39 17.85 -7.35
C ALA A 118 18.53 18.32 -5.89
N CYS A 119 19.41 17.67 -5.13
CA CYS A 119 19.53 17.84 -3.69
C CYS A 119 20.96 17.50 -3.23
N SER A 120 21.68 18.49 -2.70
CA SER A 120 23.00 18.25 -2.10
C SER A 120 22.89 17.38 -0.84
N GLU A 121 23.99 16.75 -0.42
CA GLU A 121 24.06 16.01 0.86
C GLU A 121 23.68 16.92 2.05
N GLU A 122 24.18 18.16 2.08
CA GLU A 122 23.89 19.15 3.12
C GLU A 122 22.40 19.52 3.18
N ASP A 123 21.72 19.58 2.02
CA ASP A 123 20.29 19.89 1.97
C ASP A 123 19.42 18.64 2.24
N TYR A 124 19.88 17.45 1.87
CA TYR A 124 19.23 16.18 2.20
C TYR A 124 19.22 15.91 3.72
N GLU A 125 20.22 16.37 4.46
CA GLU A 125 20.20 16.37 5.94
C GLU A 125 19.09 17.27 6.51
N LYS A 126 18.67 18.33 5.80
CA LYS A 126 17.64 19.29 6.23
C LYS A 126 16.21 18.86 5.90
N LEU A 127 16.03 17.90 4.97
CA LEU A 127 14.75 17.31 4.58
C LEU A 127 14.19 16.32 5.65
N VAL A 128 14.19 16.72 6.92
CA VAL A 128 13.57 15.93 8.00
C VAL A 128 12.04 15.91 7.89
N PRO A 129 11.35 14.88 8.41
CA PRO A 129 9.89 14.84 8.43
C PRO A 129 9.29 16.10 9.06
N GLY A 130 8.34 16.71 8.34
CA GLY A 130 7.69 17.97 8.69
C GLY A 130 8.33 19.22 8.05
N THR A 131 9.51 19.14 7.44
CA THR A 131 10.12 20.28 6.73
C THR A 131 9.25 20.70 5.55
N LYS A 132 8.82 21.98 5.54
CA LYS A 132 8.12 22.58 4.39
C LYS A 132 9.10 22.88 3.26
N ILE A 133 8.75 22.46 2.05
CA ILE A 133 9.49 22.76 0.82
C ILE A 133 8.56 23.29 -0.26
N LYS A 134 9.10 24.18 -1.10
CA LYS A 134 8.51 24.56 -2.38
C LYS A 134 9.28 23.80 -3.47
N VAL A 135 8.60 22.92 -4.19
CA VAL A 135 9.18 22.10 -5.27
C VAL A 135 8.77 22.71 -6.61
N THR A 136 9.72 22.82 -7.54
CA THR A 136 9.49 23.18 -8.95
C THR A 136 10.10 22.09 -9.82
N GLY A 137 9.28 21.46 -10.65
CA GLY A 137 9.69 20.33 -11.51
C GLY A 137 8.63 20.05 -12.58
N TYR A 138 8.66 18.85 -13.15
CA TYR A 138 7.75 18.42 -14.21
C TYR A 138 6.89 17.26 -13.73
N LYS A 139 5.60 17.28 -14.06
CA LYS A 139 4.69 16.18 -13.71
C LYS A 139 4.84 15.04 -14.71
N SER A 140 5.21 13.86 -14.23
CA SER A 140 5.33 12.63 -15.03
C SER A 140 4.43 11.50 -14.50
N GLU A 141 4.28 10.46 -15.31
CA GLU A 141 3.63 9.20 -14.94
C GLU A 141 4.56 8.04 -15.29
N TRP A 142 4.76 7.11 -14.35
CA TRP A 142 5.57 5.91 -14.54
C TRP A 142 4.86 4.66 -14.03
N SER A 143 4.37 3.82 -14.94
CA SER A 143 3.63 2.59 -14.60
C SER A 143 2.40 2.82 -13.72
N GLY A 144 1.77 4.00 -13.83
CA GLY A 144 0.64 4.45 -13.02
C GLY A 144 1.01 5.32 -11.80
N GLU A 145 2.29 5.43 -11.44
CA GLU A 145 2.77 6.36 -10.40
C GLU A 145 2.76 7.81 -10.91
N VAL A 146 2.12 8.73 -10.20
CA VAL A 146 2.09 10.17 -10.53
C VAL A 146 3.08 10.95 -9.67
N GLU A 147 4.12 11.46 -10.32
CA GLU A 147 5.35 11.95 -9.68
C GLU A 147 5.78 13.33 -10.20
N ILE A 148 6.68 13.98 -9.45
CA ILE A 148 7.36 15.22 -9.86
C ILE A 148 8.84 14.92 -10.12
N THR A 149 9.28 15.11 -11.37
CA THR A 149 10.63 14.82 -11.87
C THR A 149 11.37 16.07 -12.36
N ASP A 150 12.67 15.91 -12.69
CA ASP A 150 13.62 16.99 -13.05
C ASP A 150 13.56 18.19 -12.09
N ALA A 151 13.27 17.90 -10.81
CA ALA A 151 12.84 18.88 -9.84
C ALA A 151 13.99 19.57 -9.11
N THR A 152 13.69 20.78 -8.62
CA THR A 152 14.49 21.57 -7.68
C THR A 152 13.59 22.06 -6.55
N PHE A 153 14.16 22.47 -5.42
CA PHE A 153 13.37 22.95 -4.28
C PHE A 153 14.00 24.11 -3.52
N GLU A 154 13.15 24.82 -2.79
CA GLU A 154 13.51 25.79 -1.75
C GLU A 154 12.93 25.29 -0.41
N ILE A 155 13.72 25.33 0.67
CA ILE A 155 13.21 25.10 2.02
C ILE A 155 12.49 26.39 2.46
N VAL A 156 11.23 26.25 2.90
CA VAL A 156 10.39 27.39 3.27
C VAL A 156 10.33 27.51 4.79
N GLU A 157 10.71 28.66 5.34
CA GLU A 157 10.51 28.96 6.77
C GLU A 157 9.01 29.04 7.08
N GLY A 158 8.54 28.29 8.07
CA GLY A 158 7.14 28.24 8.49
C GLY A 158 6.87 27.14 9.50
N ASP A 159 5.59 26.83 9.71
CA ASP A 159 5.15 25.69 10.52
C ASP A 159 5.54 24.35 9.87
N THR A 160 5.51 23.27 10.66
CA THR A 160 5.74 21.90 10.18
C THR A 160 4.43 21.11 10.14
N TYR A 161 4.33 20.14 9.22
CA TYR A 161 3.15 19.28 9.10
C TYR A 161 3.55 17.83 8.80
N LEU A 162 2.97 16.91 9.56
CA LEU A 162 3.01 15.48 9.32
C LEU A 162 1.58 15.00 9.06
N ALA A 163 1.39 14.22 8.00
CA ALA A 163 0.08 13.71 7.63
C ALA A 163 -0.40 12.66 8.64
N PRO A 164 -1.68 12.69 9.07
CA PRO A 164 -2.27 11.60 9.83
C PRO A 164 -2.42 10.36 8.94
N VAL A 165 -2.11 9.18 9.47
CA VAL A 165 -2.19 7.93 8.70
C VAL A 165 -3.62 7.66 8.20
N LYS A 166 -3.77 7.46 6.90
CA LYS A 166 -5.05 7.20 6.23
C LYS A 166 -5.30 5.69 6.18
N ASP A 167 -6.32 5.22 6.89
CA ASP A 167 -6.80 3.84 6.71
C ASP A 167 -7.44 3.69 5.32
N VAL A 168 -6.86 2.82 4.49
CA VAL A 168 -7.34 2.49 3.13
C VAL A 168 -7.72 1.01 3.00
N THR A 169 -7.78 0.27 4.12
CA THR A 169 -8.05 -1.18 4.13
C THR A 169 -9.32 -1.56 3.37
N ALA A 170 -10.37 -0.74 3.48
CA ALA A 170 -11.66 -0.94 2.82
C ALA A 170 -11.69 -0.57 1.33
N MET A 171 -10.61 0.02 0.79
CA MET A 171 -10.46 0.42 -0.62
C MET A 171 -9.63 -0.57 -1.43
N LEU A 172 -8.99 -1.57 -0.78
CA LEU A 172 -8.33 -2.68 -1.45
C LEU A 172 -9.31 -3.39 -2.41
N GLY A 173 -8.87 -3.61 -3.66
CA GLY A 173 -9.68 -4.18 -4.74
C GLY A 173 -10.65 -3.20 -5.41
N THR A 174 -10.64 -1.90 -5.07
CA THR A 174 -11.52 -0.88 -5.67
C THR A 174 -10.77 0.11 -6.56
N ASP A 175 -11.50 0.70 -7.52
CA ASP A 175 -11.00 1.79 -8.37
C ASP A 175 -10.72 3.10 -7.59
N GLU A 176 -11.18 3.22 -6.33
CA GLU A 176 -11.04 4.43 -5.49
C GLU A 176 -9.69 4.52 -4.76
N LEU A 177 -8.89 3.44 -4.73
CA LEU A 177 -7.64 3.39 -3.98
C LEU A 177 -6.53 4.26 -4.62
N ILE A 178 -6.56 4.46 -5.94
CA ILE A 178 -5.59 5.30 -6.66
C ILE A 178 -5.66 6.77 -6.25
N ASP A 179 -6.82 7.25 -5.81
CA ASP A 179 -7.03 8.65 -5.37
C ASP A 179 -6.26 8.98 -4.07
N TYR A 180 -5.66 7.97 -3.42
CA TYR A 180 -4.84 8.10 -2.21
C TYR A 180 -3.35 7.86 -2.45
N GLN A 181 -2.91 7.77 -3.72
CA GLN A 181 -1.51 7.53 -4.08
C GLN A 181 -0.57 8.51 -3.36
N ASN A 182 0.61 8.02 -2.97
CA ASN A 182 1.64 8.71 -2.22
C ASN A 182 1.32 9.16 -0.79
N GLN A 183 0.07 9.04 -0.34
CA GLN A 183 -0.27 9.38 1.04
C GLN A 183 0.32 8.38 2.03
N TYR A 184 0.52 8.82 3.27
CA TYR A 184 0.84 7.92 4.38
C TYR A 184 -0.43 7.12 4.77
N VAL A 185 -0.40 5.81 4.52
CA VAL A 185 -1.57 4.92 4.59
C VAL A 185 -1.39 3.75 5.56
N ALA A 186 -2.51 3.16 5.98
CA ALA A 186 -2.57 1.94 6.77
C ALA A 186 -3.45 0.86 6.12
N PHE A 187 -3.04 -0.40 6.30
CA PHE A 187 -3.77 -1.62 5.92
C PHE A 187 -3.87 -2.53 7.15
N LYS A 188 -5.07 -3.00 7.52
CA LYS A 188 -5.32 -3.65 8.82
C LYS A 188 -5.99 -5.01 8.73
N GLY A 189 -5.71 -5.86 9.72
CA GLY A 189 -6.29 -7.21 9.80
C GLY A 189 -5.92 -8.13 8.62
N MET A 190 -4.80 -7.84 7.96
CA MET A 190 -4.36 -8.52 6.74
C MET A 190 -3.73 -9.87 7.11
N THR A 191 -4.08 -10.96 6.42
CA THR A 191 -3.52 -12.29 6.70
C THR A 191 -2.28 -12.55 5.85
N VAL A 192 -1.16 -12.98 6.43
CA VAL A 192 0.07 -13.29 5.69
C VAL A 192 -0.11 -14.58 4.86
N GLU A 193 0.21 -14.49 3.57
CA GLU A 193 0.15 -15.60 2.61
C GLU A 193 1.55 -16.08 2.22
N ALA A 194 1.63 -17.15 1.43
CA ALA A 194 2.88 -17.54 0.78
C ALA A 194 3.28 -16.50 -0.29
N ALA A 195 4.44 -15.88 -0.14
CA ALA A 195 5.03 -14.97 -1.12
C ALA A 195 5.76 -15.72 -2.25
N GLY A 196 6.26 -16.92 -1.97
CA GLY A 196 6.96 -17.78 -2.93
C GLY A 196 7.40 -19.09 -2.28
N GLN A 197 8.44 -19.72 -2.86
CA GLN A 197 9.01 -20.97 -2.34
C GLN A 197 10.54 -20.91 -2.24
N ASP A 198 11.11 -21.62 -1.27
CA ASP A 198 12.56 -21.76 -1.10
C ASP A 198 13.20 -22.76 -2.11
N GLU A 199 14.54 -22.89 -2.08
CA GLU A 199 15.27 -23.86 -2.93
C GLU A 199 14.84 -25.33 -2.75
N SER A 200 14.14 -25.66 -1.66
CA SER A 200 13.62 -26.99 -1.35
C SER A 200 12.14 -27.17 -1.73
N GLY A 201 11.46 -26.12 -2.18
CA GLY A 201 10.03 -26.12 -2.52
C GLY A 201 9.10 -25.98 -1.31
N ASN A 202 9.57 -25.43 -0.19
CA ASN A 202 8.70 -25.03 0.93
C ASN A 202 8.15 -23.62 0.72
N ASP A 203 6.89 -23.39 1.05
CA ASP A 203 6.28 -22.05 1.00
C ASP A 203 6.91 -21.11 2.04
N VAL A 204 7.19 -19.85 1.65
CA VAL A 204 7.79 -18.82 2.50
C VAL A 204 6.95 -17.54 2.56
N ALA A 205 6.94 -16.86 3.72
CA ALA A 205 6.15 -15.65 3.95
C ALA A 205 6.70 -14.39 3.24
N TYR A 206 7.97 -14.39 2.85
CA TYR A 206 8.63 -13.28 2.14
C TYR A 206 9.71 -13.79 1.18
N LEU A 207 10.12 -12.94 0.24
CA LEU A 207 11.22 -13.11 -0.70
C LEU A 207 12.18 -11.91 -0.61
N TYR A 208 13.47 -12.14 -0.87
CA TYR A 208 14.41 -11.06 -1.19
C TYR A 208 14.34 -10.79 -2.70
N ASN A 209 14.04 -9.55 -3.10
CA ASN A 209 13.53 -9.18 -4.43
C ASN A 209 12.20 -9.89 -4.80
N TRP A 210 11.49 -9.32 -5.77
CA TRP A 210 10.17 -9.76 -6.24
C TRP A 210 10.12 -11.21 -6.77
N ASP A 211 11.25 -11.77 -7.20
CA ASP A 211 11.39 -13.13 -7.73
C ASP A 211 12.20 -14.08 -6.82
N GLY A 212 12.62 -13.63 -5.63
CA GLY A 212 13.48 -14.41 -4.73
C GLY A 212 14.95 -14.46 -5.13
N SER A 213 15.40 -13.66 -6.11
CA SER A 213 16.82 -13.64 -6.54
C SER A 213 17.76 -12.84 -5.62
N GLY A 214 17.22 -12.13 -4.63
CA GLY A 214 17.97 -11.22 -3.76
C GLY A 214 18.65 -11.87 -2.55
N THR A 215 19.18 -11.00 -1.70
CA THR A 215 19.99 -11.31 -0.52
C THR A 215 19.70 -10.34 0.63
N ASP A 216 20.27 -10.61 1.81
CA ASP A 216 20.13 -9.70 2.97
C ASP A 216 20.74 -8.32 2.70
N GLY A 217 19.90 -7.29 2.71
CA GLY A 217 20.21 -5.95 2.21
C GLY A 217 19.27 -5.51 1.07
N ASP A 218 18.78 -6.46 0.26
CA ASP A 218 17.83 -6.19 -0.83
C ASP A 218 16.38 -6.12 -0.31
N ASP A 219 15.47 -5.60 -1.15
CA ASP A 219 14.04 -5.41 -0.86
C ASP A 219 13.34 -6.70 -0.37
N LEU A 220 12.39 -6.56 0.56
CA LEU A 220 11.56 -7.67 1.02
C LEU A 220 10.16 -7.60 0.43
N TYR A 221 9.83 -8.54 -0.45
CA TYR A 221 8.50 -8.71 -1.02
C TYR A 221 7.73 -9.75 -0.23
N PHE A 222 6.50 -9.46 0.17
CA PHE A 222 5.65 -10.37 0.92
C PHE A 222 4.19 -10.28 0.47
N SER A 223 3.44 -11.36 0.67
CA SER A 223 2.05 -11.46 0.24
C SER A 223 1.09 -11.46 1.42
N VAL A 224 -0.02 -10.75 1.26
CA VAL A 224 -1.09 -10.65 2.27
C VAL A 224 -2.47 -10.79 1.61
N SER A 225 -3.45 -11.33 2.33
CA SER A 225 -4.82 -11.45 1.86
C SER A 225 -5.84 -10.70 2.73
N LEU A 226 -6.93 -10.29 2.07
CA LEU A 226 -8.14 -9.75 2.68
C LEU A 226 -9.34 -10.18 1.84
N ASN A 227 -10.42 -10.63 2.48
CA ASN A 227 -11.68 -11.05 1.84
C ASN A 227 -11.57 -12.14 0.74
N GLY A 228 -10.41 -12.81 0.61
CA GLY A 228 -10.14 -13.83 -0.40
C GLY A 228 -9.37 -13.33 -1.63
N GLU A 229 -8.93 -12.07 -1.63
CA GLU A 229 -7.99 -11.51 -2.61
C GLU A 229 -6.60 -11.35 -1.99
N THR A 230 -5.55 -11.49 -2.79
CA THR A 230 -4.13 -11.46 -2.35
C THR A 230 -3.41 -10.28 -3.01
N TYR A 231 -2.62 -9.57 -2.20
CA TYR A 231 -1.86 -8.36 -2.55
C TYR A 231 -0.38 -8.59 -2.26
N SER A 232 0.50 -7.97 -3.04
CA SER A 232 1.96 -8.05 -2.86
C SER A 232 2.50 -6.69 -2.42
N PHE A 233 3.04 -6.63 -1.21
CA PHE A 233 3.57 -5.42 -0.59
C PHE A 233 5.11 -5.54 -0.46
N VAL A 234 5.79 -4.40 -0.35
CA VAL A 234 7.26 -4.33 -0.33
C VAL A 234 7.77 -3.51 0.85
N VAL A 235 8.83 -3.99 1.51
CA VAL A 235 9.73 -3.14 2.31
C VAL A 235 10.92 -2.83 1.41
N GLU A 236 10.95 -1.61 0.88
CA GLU A 236 12.00 -1.15 -0.03
C GLU A 236 13.29 -0.85 0.74
N SER A 237 14.40 -1.44 0.30
CA SER A 237 15.72 -1.37 0.93
C SER A 237 16.30 0.04 1.02
N TYR A 238 15.99 0.92 0.05
CA TYR A 238 16.41 2.32 0.08
C TYR A 238 15.71 3.14 1.17
N LEU A 239 14.40 2.91 1.36
CA LEU A 239 13.58 3.56 2.38
C LEU A 239 13.78 2.93 3.77
N CYS A 240 14.05 1.63 3.83
CA CYS A 240 14.09 0.81 5.03
C CYS A 240 15.22 -0.24 4.94
N ASP A 241 16.43 0.15 5.34
CA ASP A 241 17.61 -0.73 5.31
C ASP A 241 17.48 -1.97 6.22
N ASN A 242 18.40 -2.92 6.05
CA ASN A 242 18.35 -4.22 6.75
C ASN A 242 18.58 -4.16 8.28
N THR A 243 18.80 -2.97 8.85
CA THR A 243 18.89 -2.72 10.29
C THR A 243 17.57 -2.17 10.89
N THR A 244 16.58 -1.85 10.06
CA THR A 244 15.30 -1.28 10.51
C THR A 244 14.36 -2.31 11.15
N ASP A 245 13.52 -1.85 12.08
CA ASP A 245 12.55 -2.70 12.79
C ASP A 245 11.51 -3.34 11.84
N VAL A 246 11.13 -2.65 10.75
CA VAL A 246 10.19 -3.17 9.74
C VAL A 246 10.80 -4.29 8.89
N TYR A 247 12.06 -4.14 8.48
CA TYR A 247 12.81 -5.19 7.77
C TYR A 247 12.99 -6.43 8.66
N ALA A 248 13.27 -6.21 9.95
CA ALA A 248 13.29 -7.27 10.94
C ALA A 248 11.90 -7.90 11.15
N ALA A 249 10.81 -7.12 11.14
CA ALA A 249 9.45 -7.63 11.30
C ALA A 249 9.03 -8.56 10.14
N VAL A 250 9.20 -8.13 8.88
CA VAL A 250 8.88 -8.95 7.69
C VAL A 250 9.65 -10.27 7.70
N LYS A 251 10.94 -10.24 8.07
CA LYS A 251 11.77 -11.45 8.17
C LYS A 251 11.37 -12.44 9.28
N ASN A 252 10.47 -12.05 10.19
CA ASN A 252 9.93 -12.92 11.24
C ASN A 252 8.48 -13.37 10.95
N LEU A 253 7.80 -12.87 9.90
CA LEU A 253 6.43 -13.25 9.57
C LEU A 253 6.28 -14.75 9.30
N GLN A 254 5.18 -15.32 9.77
CA GLN A 254 4.74 -16.68 9.47
C GLN A 254 3.49 -16.64 8.59
N ILE A 255 3.35 -17.60 7.68
CA ILE A 255 2.13 -17.74 6.87
C ILE A 255 0.95 -18.03 7.81
N GLY A 256 -0.12 -17.24 7.70
CA GLY A 256 -1.28 -17.25 8.59
C GLY A 256 -1.20 -16.30 9.80
N ASP A 257 -0.13 -15.52 9.97
CA ASP A 257 -0.13 -14.38 10.89
C ASP A 257 -1.15 -13.32 10.42
N VAL A 258 -1.71 -12.54 11.35
CA VAL A 258 -2.63 -11.44 11.03
C VAL A 258 -2.00 -10.12 11.49
N ILE A 259 -1.81 -9.19 10.56
CA ILE A 259 -0.97 -8.00 10.72
C ILE A 259 -1.67 -6.69 10.32
N ASP A 260 -1.28 -5.62 11.01
CA ASP A 260 -1.54 -4.23 10.66
C ASP A 260 -0.23 -3.61 10.14
N MET A 261 -0.31 -2.84 9.06
CA MET A 261 0.83 -2.26 8.36
C MET A 261 0.61 -0.77 8.07
N GLU A 262 1.69 0.01 8.08
CA GLU A 262 1.68 1.43 7.67
C GLU A 262 2.84 1.70 6.68
N GLY A 263 2.61 2.59 5.72
CA GLY A 263 3.54 2.83 4.60
C GLY A 263 3.07 3.95 3.67
N TYR A 264 3.73 4.12 2.53
CA TYR A 264 3.34 5.08 1.49
C TYR A 264 2.69 4.35 0.30
N LEU A 265 1.57 4.89 -0.20
CA LEU A 265 0.81 4.24 -1.28
C LEU A 265 1.43 4.47 -2.67
N TYR A 266 2.56 3.82 -2.91
CA TYR A 266 3.24 3.77 -4.21
C TYR A 266 2.54 2.82 -5.20
N TRP A 267 2.77 3.06 -6.49
CA TRP A 267 2.13 2.32 -7.59
C TRP A 267 3.13 1.80 -8.63
N TYR A 268 3.00 0.54 -9.04
CA TYR A 268 3.77 -0.02 -10.15
C TYR A 268 2.98 -1.11 -10.87
N GLU A 269 2.37 -0.75 -12.01
CA GLU A 269 1.36 -1.54 -12.74
C GLU A 269 0.14 -1.97 -11.88
N GLY A 270 0.02 -1.41 -10.66
CA GLY A 270 -0.96 -1.76 -9.63
C GLY A 270 -0.51 -1.27 -8.25
N VAL A 271 -1.31 -1.56 -7.21
CA VAL A 271 -1.03 -1.25 -5.80
C VAL A 271 0.27 -1.90 -5.36
N ASN A 272 1.31 -1.12 -5.02
CA ASN A 272 2.58 -1.66 -4.53
C ASN A 272 3.20 -0.76 -3.43
N PRO A 273 2.55 -0.68 -2.25
CA PRO A 273 2.92 0.27 -1.21
C PRO A 273 4.28 -0.04 -0.58
N HIS A 274 5.04 1.01 -0.30
CA HIS A 274 6.33 0.92 0.40
C HIS A 274 6.07 0.95 1.91
N ILE A 275 6.12 -0.22 2.54
CA ILE A 275 5.76 -0.45 3.94
C ILE A 275 6.91 -0.06 4.87
N ILE A 276 6.62 0.78 5.86
CA ILE A 276 7.59 1.27 6.86
C ILE A 276 7.30 0.75 8.28
N SER A 277 6.17 0.08 8.48
CA SER A 277 5.75 -0.51 9.75
C SER A 277 4.96 -1.79 9.51
N VAL A 278 5.29 -2.86 10.25
CA VAL A 278 4.52 -4.11 10.33
C VAL A 278 4.34 -4.49 11.79
N THR A 279 3.11 -4.72 12.23
CA THR A 279 2.77 -5.12 13.60
C THR A 279 1.69 -6.20 13.60
N ALA A 280 1.59 -7.00 14.67
CA ALA A 280 0.45 -7.91 14.85
C ALA A 280 -0.86 -7.10 15.04
N ALA A 281 -1.93 -7.52 14.35
CA ALA A 281 -3.23 -6.85 14.38
C ALA A 281 -3.89 -6.88 15.77
N LYS A 282 -4.83 -5.95 16.01
CA LYS A 282 -5.42 -5.66 17.34
C LYS A 282 -6.95 -5.75 17.37
#